data_AF-A0A9P7J906-F1
#
_entry.id   AF-A0A9P7J906-F1
#
_cell.length_a   1.000
_cell.length_b   1.000
_cell.length_c   1.000
_cell.angle_alpha   90.00
_cell.angle_beta   90.00
_cell.angle_gamma   90.00
#
_symmetry.space_group_name_H-M   'P 1'
#
loop_
_entity.id
_entity.type
_entity.pdbx_description
1 polymer ?
#
loop_
_entity_poly.entity_id
_entity_poly.type
_entity_poly.pdbx_seq_one_letter_code
_entity_poly.pdbx_strand_id
1 'polypeptide(L)'
;MAPISKRRKLSDLTSGDTNELLNKIEEFRSNLDEGDEDLPDGLIDKLQELRDKLENAKHTSFSKVDPITLASLEISSGPLFPISDKKQEIEDLGLAEIPGCLLIDTTRSLISLVRGHVATVTEAGCCILISILLLRVISACPDVNIIPGFPIPKTTFNPESGKCSFSGVVDFLVTKIPTQYTAYLLSNPSIALARPGNIEEPIMSNIFEAKRDNIWAGLSQATVAAASYCQLQGLSVIRGVITSGEQWMFFVYKRHPDGTGRVLYSPEYTLGPNLEHLAFVLGLLRDSIVNATSSDLAFFTTPRQI
;
A
#
# COMPACT_ATOMS: atom_id res chain seq x y z
N MET A 1 -37.11 2.35 -33.54
CA MET A 1 -36.84 1.87 -32.16
C MET A 1 -36.00 2.92 -31.47
N ALA A 2 -36.50 3.52 -30.38
CA ALA A 2 -35.68 4.41 -29.55
C ALA A 2 -34.60 3.57 -28.83
N PRO A 3 -33.37 4.07 -28.69
CA PRO A 3 -32.33 3.34 -27.98
C PRO A 3 -32.71 3.22 -26.50
N ILE A 4 -32.77 1.99 -26.01
CA ILE A 4 -32.94 1.69 -24.58
C ILE A 4 -31.68 2.19 -23.88
N SER A 5 -31.80 3.24 -23.07
CA SER A 5 -30.66 3.75 -22.31
C SER A 5 -30.17 2.67 -21.33
N LYS A 6 -28.87 2.38 -21.35
CA LYS A 6 -28.26 1.49 -20.36
C LYS A 6 -28.49 2.09 -18.96
N ARG A 7 -29.03 1.29 -18.03
CA ARG A 7 -29.12 1.66 -16.61
C ARG A 7 -27.72 2.03 -16.11
N ARG A 8 -27.54 3.27 -15.66
CA ARG A 8 -26.30 3.76 -15.03
C ARG A 8 -26.11 3.03 -13.70
N LYS A 9 -24.88 2.61 -13.40
CA LYS A 9 -24.54 2.02 -12.11
C LYS A 9 -24.27 3.15 -11.11
N LEU A 10 -24.49 2.90 -9.82
CA LEU A 10 -24.15 3.83 -8.73
C LEU A 10 -22.67 4.25 -8.76
N SER A 11 -21.78 3.38 -9.24
CA SER A 11 -20.36 3.65 -9.44
C SER A 11 -20.04 4.71 -10.50
N ASP A 12 -21.02 5.08 -11.32
CA ASP A 12 -20.84 5.97 -12.47
C ASP A 12 -21.27 7.41 -12.13
N LEU A 13 -21.75 7.65 -10.90
CA LEU A 13 -22.14 8.97 -10.41
C LEU A 13 -20.88 9.80 -10.10
N THR A 14 -20.91 11.06 -10.50
CA THR A 14 -19.86 11.99 -10.06
C THR A 14 -20.04 12.35 -8.58
N SER A 15 -19.01 12.93 -7.96
CA SER A 15 -19.11 13.44 -6.58
C SER A 15 -20.20 14.51 -6.45
N GLY A 16 -20.40 15.33 -7.49
CA GLY A 16 -21.48 16.32 -7.58
C GLY A 16 -22.86 15.66 -7.59
N ASP A 17 -23.09 14.72 -8.51
CA ASP A 17 -24.37 14.00 -8.63
C ASP A 17 -24.72 13.25 -7.34
N THR A 18 -23.72 12.65 -6.69
CA THR A 18 -23.89 11.90 -5.44
C THR A 18 -24.29 12.83 -4.28
N ASN A 19 -23.67 14.01 -4.18
CA ASN A 19 -24.02 15.00 -3.15
C ASN A 19 -25.42 15.57 -3.36
N GLU A 20 -25.81 15.84 -4.61
CA GLU A 20 -27.16 16.29 -4.94
C GLU A 20 -28.20 15.22 -4.60
N LEU A 21 -27.92 13.94 -4.91
CA LEU A 21 -28.80 12.83 -4.56
C LEU A 21 -28.93 12.65 -3.04
N LEU A 22 -27.82 12.76 -2.30
CA LEU A 22 -27.82 12.66 -0.83
C LEU A 22 -28.64 13.80 -0.21
N ASN A 23 -28.47 15.03 -0.69
CA ASN A 23 -29.25 16.17 -0.22
C ASN A 23 -30.74 15.98 -0.51
N LYS A 24 -31.10 15.45 -1.69
CA LYS A 24 -32.50 15.15 -2.06
C LYS A 24 -33.11 14.01 -1.23
N ILE A 25 -32.33 12.99 -0.90
CA ILE A 25 -32.75 11.92 0.00
C ILE A 25 -33.00 12.46 1.41
N GLU A 26 -32.14 13.35 1.90
CA GLU A 26 -32.31 13.96 3.23
C GLU A 26 -33.50 14.92 3.27
N GLU A 27 -33.68 15.74 2.22
CA GLU A 27 -34.84 16.61 2.05
C GLU A 27 -36.13 15.79 1.98
N PHE A 28 -36.14 14.70 1.21
CA PHE A 28 -37.29 13.81 1.13
C PHE A 28 -37.59 13.17 2.48
N ARG A 29 -36.58 12.62 3.16
CA ARG A 29 -36.73 12.01 4.48
C ARG A 29 -37.23 13.00 5.53
N SER A 30 -36.74 14.23 5.52
CA SER A 30 -37.16 15.28 6.46
C SER A 30 -38.62 15.72 6.26
N ASN A 31 -39.18 15.44 5.08
CA ASN A 31 -40.58 15.71 4.74
C ASN A 31 -41.50 14.50 4.99
N LEU A 32 -40.95 13.35 5.40
CA LEU A 32 -41.75 12.19 5.80
C LEU A 32 -42.09 12.32 7.30
N ASP A 33 -43.35 12.13 7.64
CA ASP A 33 -43.79 12.03 9.04
C ASP A 33 -43.63 10.57 9.49
N GLU A 34 -42.75 10.31 10.46
CA GLU A 34 -42.49 8.95 10.96
C GLU A 34 -43.73 8.29 11.61
N GLY A 35 -44.78 9.07 11.89
CA GLY A 35 -46.07 8.59 12.40
C GLY A 35 -47.16 8.37 11.35
N ASP A 36 -46.88 8.56 10.06
CA ASP A 36 -47.85 8.39 8.98
C ASP A 36 -48.08 6.90 8.66
N GLU A 37 -49.27 6.40 8.99
CA GLU A 37 -49.69 5.01 8.78
C GLU A 37 -49.86 4.65 7.28
N ASP A 38 -49.92 5.64 6.38
CA ASP A 38 -49.99 5.42 4.94
C ASP A 38 -48.60 5.22 4.29
N LEU A 39 -47.52 5.31 5.06
CA LEU A 39 -46.17 5.09 4.55
C LEU A 39 -45.91 3.60 4.25
N PRO A 40 -45.27 3.28 3.11
CA PRO A 40 -44.86 1.91 2.83
C PRO A 40 -43.89 1.38 3.88
N ASP A 41 -44.20 0.20 4.42
CA ASP A 41 -43.33 -0.50 5.37
C ASP A 41 -41.88 -0.60 4.87
N GLY A 42 -40.94 -0.19 5.73
CA GLY A 42 -39.50 -0.22 5.46
C GLY A 42 -39.00 0.81 4.44
N LEU A 43 -39.80 1.82 4.07
CA LEU A 43 -39.34 2.93 3.23
C LEU A 43 -38.19 3.69 3.87
N ILE A 44 -38.28 4.02 5.16
CA ILE A 44 -37.22 4.71 5.91
C ILE A 44 -35.94 3.87 5.94
N ASP A 45 -36.06 2.57 6.21
CA ASP A 45 -34.93 1.64 6.21
C ASP A 45 -34.26 1.56 4.83
N LYS A 46 -35.04 1.54 3.74
CA LYS A 46 -34.53 1.54 2.37
C LYS A 46 -33.90 2.87 1.97
N LEU A 47 -34.42 4.00 2.44
CA LEU A 47 -33.81 5.32 2.24
C LEU A 47 -32.45 5.40 2.98
N GLN A 48 -32.39 4.85 4.19
CA GLN A 48 -31.13 4.72 4.93
C GLN A 48 -30.16 3.78 4.20
N GLU A 49 -30.62 2.62 3.69
CA GLU A 49 -29.80 1.69 2.92
C GLU A 49 -29.26 2.33 1.62
N LEU A 50 -30.07 3.12 0.92
CA LEU A 50 -29.67 3.84 -0.28
C LEU A 50 -28.67 4.95 0.05
N ARG A 51 -28.88 5.69 1.14
CA ARG A 51 -27.94 6.69 1.67
C ARG A 51 -26.61 6.04 2.00
N ASP A 52 -26.62 4.93 2.73
CA ASP A 52 -25.41 4.18 3.07
C ASP A 52 -24.68 3.70 1.81
N LYS A 53 -25.40 3.24 0.78
CA LYS A 53 -24.80 2.87 -0.52
C LYS A 53 -24.19 4.06 -1.26
N LEU A 54 -24.81 5.23 -1.23
CA LEU A 54 -24.30 6.46 -1.84
C LEU A 54 -23.11 7.05 -1.08
N GLU A 55 -23.14 7.01 0.25
CA GLU A 55 -22.02 7.38 1.10
C GLU A 55 -20.85 6.38 0.97
N ASN A 56 -21.15 5.10 0.76
CA ASN A 56 -20.17 4.08 0.43
C ASN A 56 -19.62 4.21 -1.00
N ALA A 57 -20.36 4.83 -1.93
CA ALA A 57 -19.86 5.12 -3.28
C ALA A 57 -18.79 6.24 -3.32
N LYS A 58 -18.62 7.03 -2.25
CA LYS A 58 -17.50 7.98 -2.08
C LYS A 58 -16.16 7.32 -1.76
N HIS A 59 -16.11 6.00 -1.77
CA HIS A 59 -14.91 5.24 -1.51
C HIS A 59 -14.14 4.98 -2.81
N THR A 60 -12.90 5.48 -2.87
CA THR A 60 -11.98 5.24 -3.97
C THR A 60 -11.07 4.07 -3.65
N SER A 61 -11.15 3.00 -4.44
CA SER A 61 -10.20 1.90 -4.34
C SER A 61 -8.79 2.39 -4.68
N PHE A 62 -7.77 1.86 -3.99
CA PHE A 62 -6.36 2.11 -4.30
C PHE A 62 -6.02 1.93 -5.79
N SER A 63 -6.64 0.96 -6.47
CA SER A 63 -6.41 0.71 -7.90
C SER A 63 -6.91 1.83 -8.83
N LYS A 64 -7.69 2.78 -8.31
CA LYS A 64 -8.22 3.96 -9.04
C LYS A 64 -7.47 5.24 -8.68
N VAL A 65 -6.48 5.17 -7.80
CA VAL A 65 -5.70 6.33 -7.37
C VAL A 65 -4.75 6.74 -8.49
N ASP A 66 -4.68 8.04 -8.73
CA ASP A 66 -3.85 8.67 -9.75
C ASP A 66 -3.03 9.84 -9.18
N PRO A 67 -2.17 10.50 -9.98
CA PRO A 67 -1.41 11.65 -9.49
C PRO A 67 -2.28 12.84 -9.04
N ILE A 68 -3.48 13.03 -9.60
CA ILE A 68 -4.40 14.10 -9.21
C ILE A 68 -4.91 13.86 -7.78
N THR A 69 -5.10 12.60 -7.42
CA THR A 69 -5.47 12.17 -6.06
C THR A 69 -4.41 12.56 -5.03
N LEU A 70 -3.12 12.49 -5.38
CA LEU A 70 -2.06 12.94 -4.47
C LEU A 70 -2.12 14.45 -4.24
N ALA A 71 -2.35 15.22 -5.31
CA ALA A 71 -2.47 16.68 -5.21
C ALA A 71 -3.67 17.10 -4.36
N SER A 72 -4.82 16.41 -4.47
CA SER A 72 -6.00 16.70 -3.64
C SER A 72 -5.84 16.31 -2.17
N LEU A 73 -4.92 15.38 -1.88
CA LEU A 73 -4.48 15.04 -0.53
C LEU A 73 -3.32 15.91 -0.03
N GLU A 74 -2.89 16.90 -0.81
CA GLU A 74 -1.74 17.75 -0.51
C GLU A 74 -0.46 16.93 -0.24
N ILE A 75 -0.34 15.78 -0.91
CA ILE A 75 0.84 14.93 -0.83
C ILE A 75 1.83 15.39 -1.90
N SER A 76 2.89 16.06 -1.44
CA SER A 76 4.01 16.46 -2.31
C SER A 76 4.90 15.27 -2.66
N SER A 77 5.63 15.37 -3.78
CA SER A 77 6.56 14.33 -4.22
C SER A 77 7.99 14.85 -4.35
N GLY A 78 8.98 13.96 -4.24
CA GLY A 78 10.39 14.31 -4.45
C GLY A 78 11.28 13.09 -4.63
N PRO A 79 12.53 13.30 -5.10
CA PRO A 79 13.46 12.20 -5.33
C PRO A 79 14.21 11.78 -4.05
N LEU A 80 14.58 10.51 -4.01
CA LEU A 80 15.62 9.93 -3.17
C LEU A 80 16.84 9.64 -4.03
N PHE A 81 18.01 10.11 -3.60
CA PHE A 81 19.26 9.87 -4.31
C PHE A 81 20.10 8.84 -3.55
N PRO A 82 20.47 7.70 -4.16
CA PRO A 82 21.35 6.74 -3.51
C PRO A 82 22.71 7.39 -3.21
N ILE A 83 23.26 7.10 -2.04
CA ILE A 83 24.60 7.57 -1.66
C ILE A 83 25.63 6.69 -2.37
N SER A 84 26.35 7.24 -3.35
CA SER A 84 27.33 6.51 -4.16
C SER A 84 28.35 5.75 -3.32
N ASP A 85 28.85 6.40 -2.26
CA ASP A 85 29.92 5.89 -1.43
C ASP A 85 29.47 4.75 -0.51
N LYS A 86 28.16 4.51 -0.42
CA LYS A 86 27.55 3.44 0.36
C LYS A 86 27.18 2.22 -0.48
N LYS A 87 27.46 2.22 -1.78
CA LYS A 87 27.10 1.11 -2.68
C LYS A 87 27.62 -0.25 -2.20
N GLN A 88 28.89 -0.33 -1.83
CA GLN A 88 29.47 -1.58 -1.33
C GLN A 88 28.81 -2.06 -0.04
N GLU A 89 28.54 -1.14 0.90
CA GLU A 89 27.86 -1.45 2.16
C GLU A 89 26.44 -2.01 1.93
N ILE A 90 25.72 -1.47 0.94
CA ILE A 90 24.41 -1.99 0.53
C ILE A 90 24.55 -3.41 -0.03
N GLU A 91 25.51 -3.65 -0.92
CA GLU A 91 25.74 -4.97 -1.50
C GLU A 91 26.15 -6.00 -0.43
N ASP A 92 27.05 -5.62 0.49
CA ASP A 92 27.46 -6.44 1.62
C ASP A 92 26.27 -6.78 2.52
N LEU A 93 25.38 -5.81 2.77
CA LEU A 93 24.15 -6.03 3.54
C LEU A 93 23.20 -7.05 2.87
N GLY A 94 23.12 -7.03 1.54
CA GLY A 94 22.32 -7.97 0.75
C GLY A 94 22.95 -9.36 0.60
N LEU A 95 24.28 -9.43 0.65
CA LEU A 95 25.06 -10.68 0.62
C LEU A 95 25.18 -11.34 1.98
N ALA A 96 24.98 -10.60 3.07
CA ALA A 96 25.13 -11.12 4.43
C ALA A 96 24.31 -12.39 4.66
N GLU A 97 24.98 -13.43 5.14
CA GLU A 97 24.41 -14.74 5.44
C GLU A 97 24.48 -14.99 6.95
N ILE A 98 23.37 -15.46 7.52
CA ILE A 98 23.31 -15.96 8.90
C ILE A 98 23.02 -17.47 8.88
N PRO A 99 23.38 -18.23 9.92
CA PRO A 99 23.05 -19.65 9.98
C PRO A 99 21.56 -19.91 9.75
N GLY A 100 21.24 -20.79 8.80
CA GLY A 100 19.85 -21.16 8.46
C GLY A 100 19.14 -20.26 7.44
N CYS A 101 19.79 -19.19 6.94
CA CYS A 101 19.22 -18.36 5.88
C CYS A 101 19.27 -19.05 4.50
N LEU A 102 18.41 -18.60 3.58
CA LEU A 102 18.41 -19.05 2.18
C LEU A 102 19.62 -18.47 1.46
N LEU A 103 20.64 -19.26 1.10
CA LEU A 103 21.89 -18.76 0.50
C LEU A 103 21.69 -17.91 -0.78
N ILE A 104 22.64 -17.01 -1.06
CA ILE A 104 22.59 -16.15 -2.25
C ILE A 104 22.61 -16.96 -3.56
N ASP A 105 23.42 -18.01 -3.64
CA ASP A 105 23.52 -18.84 -4.84
C ASP A 105 22.28 -19.70 -5.07
N THR A 106 21.63 -20.14 -3.99
CA THR A 106 20.32 -20.78 -4.07
C THR A 106 19.27 -19.80 -4.56
N THR A 107 19.31 -18.55 -4.07
CA THR A 107 18.40 -17.48 -4.51
C THR A 107 18.57 -17.19 -6.00
N ARG A 108 19.81 -17.07 -6.49
CA ARG A 108 20.12 -16.92 -7.92
C ARG A 108 19.56 -18.09 -8.74
N SER A 109 19.78 -19.31 -8.29
CA SER A 109 19.30 -20.52 -8.97
C SER A 109 17.77 -20.54 -9.06
N LEU A 110 17.06 -20.16 -8.00
CA LEU A 110 15.59 -20.06 -8.00
C LEU A 110 15.09 -18.98 -8.95
N ILE A 111 15.72 -17.80 -8.97
CA ILE A 111 15.36 -16.72 -9.91
C ILE A 111 15.58 -17.17 -11.36
N SER A 112 16.73 -17.80 -11.66
CA SER A 112 17.02 -18.35 -12.99
C SER A 112 15.99 -19.42 -13.40
N LEU A 113 15.59 -20.29 -12.48
CA LEU A 113 14.56 -21.29 -12.73
C LEU A 113 13.22 -20.64 -13.10
N VAL A 114 12.78 -19.63 -12.35
CA VAL A 114 11.54 -18.90 -12.61
C VAL A 114 11.61 -18.17 -13.95
N ARG A 115 12.70 -17.45 -14.24
CA ARG A 115 12.90 -16.78 -15.52
C ARG A 115 12.87 -17.75 -16.71
N GLY A 116 13.32 -18.99 -16.52
CA GLY A 116 13.31 -20.02 -17.57
C GLY A 116 11.96 -20.69 -17.80
N HIS A 117 11.03 -20.66 -16.83
CA HIS A 117 9.83 -21.51 -16.83
C HIS A 117 8.51 -20.75 -16.61
N VAL A 118 8.56 -19.50 -16.17
CA VAL A 118 7.38 -18.70 -15.85
C VAL A 118 7.45 -17.38 -16.62
N ALA A 119 6.35 -17.01 -17.27
CA ALA A 119 6.22 -15.71 -17.92
C ALA A 119 6.19 -14.60 -16.86
N THR A 120 7.30 -13.87 -16.70
CA THR A 120 7.46 -12.79 -15.72
C THR A 120 6.60 -11.56 -16.03
N VAL A 121 6.02 -11.47 -17.23
CA VAL A 121 5.02 -10.46 -17.60
C VAL A 121 3.63 -10.72 -16.99
N THR A 122 3.43 -11.90 -16.38
CA THR A 122 2.20 -12.24 -15.69
C THR A 122 2.29 -11.84 -14.23
N GLU A 123 1.15 -11.51 -13.62
CA GLU A 123 1.07 -11.13 -12.21
C GLU A 123 1.57 -12.25 -11.30
N ALA A 124 1.20 -13.50 -11.60
CA ALA A 124 1.72 -14.67 -10.90
C ALA A 124 3.26 -14.78 -11.02
N GLY A 125 3.81 -14.53 -12.21
CA GLY A 125 5.26 -14.52 -12.44
C GLY A 125 5.99 -13.47 -11.60
N CYS A 126 5.47 -12.23 -11.60
CA CYS A 126 5.98 -11.15 -10.75
C CYS A 126 5.96 -11.56 -9.27
N CYS A 127 4.81 -12.05 -8.78
CA CYS A 127 4.63 -12.42 -7.38
C CYS A 127 5.55 -13.55 -6.94
N ILE A 128 5.85 -14.52 -7.81
CA ILE A 128 6.82 -15.59 -7.51
C ILE A 128 8.23 -15.00 -7.32
N LEU A 129 8.68 -14.12 -8.22
CA LEU A 129 9.99 -13.48 -8.11
C LEU A 129 10.10 -12.61 -6.85
N ILE A 130 9.08 -11.79 -6.58
CA ILE A 130 8.99 -10.97 -5.37
C ILE A 130 9.09 -11.87 -4.14
N SER A 131 8.34 -12.98 -4.11
CA SER A 131 8.35 -13.93 -2.98
C SER A 131 9.73 -14.53 -2.76
N ILE A 132 10.47 -14.93 -3.80
CA ILE A 132 11.83 -15.48 -3.66
C ILE A 132 12.78 -14.45 -3.01
N LEU A 133 12.71 -13.20 -3.45
CA LEU A 133 13.56 -12.12 -2.94
C LEU A 133 13.20 -11.75 -1.51
N LEU A 134 11.91 -11.67 -1.20
CA LEU A 134 11.44 -11.46 0.18
C LEU A 134 11.85 -12.62 1.09
N LEU A 135 11.68 -13.88 0.66
CA LEU A 135 12.10 -15.07 1.40
C LEU A 135 13.61 -15.02 1.73
N ARG A 136 14.45 -14.62 0.79
CA ARG A 136 15.89 -14.40 1.05
C ARG A 136 16.09 -13.38 2.16
N VAL A 137 15.48 -12.20 2.06
CA VAL A 137 15.65 -11.13 3.05
C VAL A 137 15.15 -11.56 4.44
N ILE A 138 13.95 -12.14 4.53
CA ILE A 138 13.37 -12.55 5.81
C ILE A 138 14.08 -13.75 6.43
N SER A 139 14.69 -14.63 5.62
CA SER A 139 15.53 -15.72 6.15
C SER A 139 16.76 -15.21 6.90
N ALA A 140 17.14 -13.94 6.69
CA ALA A 140 18.18 -13.24 7.44
C ALA A 140 17.64 -12.33 8.56
N CYS A 141 16.31 -12.26 8.74
CA CYS A 141 15.62 -11.40 9.70
C CYS A 141 14.46 -12.19 10.36
N PRO A 142 14.73 -12.99 11.41
CA PRO A 142 13.79 -14.00 11.93
C PRO A 142 12.53 -13.44 12.61
N ASP A 143 12.51 -12.14 12.89
CA ASP A 143 11.38 -11.39 13.45
C ASP A 143 10.51 -10.72 12.37
N VAL A 144 10.79 -10.96 11.08
CA VAL A 144 10.05 -10.42 9.96
C VAL A 144 9.12 -11.46 9.34
N ASN A 145 7.89 -11.05 9.06
CA ASN A 145 6.83 -11.87 8.49
C ASN A 145 6.31 -11.24 7.20
N ILE A 146 5.95 -12.07 6.22
CA ILE A 146 5.34 -11.64 4.95
C ILE A 146 3.84 -11.95 5.02
N ILE A 147 3.00 -10.94 4.79
CA ILE A 147 1.54 -11.07 4.77
C ILE A 147 1.06 -10.72 3.35
N PRO A 148 0.79 -11.70 2.49
CA PRO A 148 0.29 -11.45 1.14
C PRO A 148 -1.15 -10.96 1.17
N GLY A 149 -1.51 -10.08 0.24
CA GLY A 149 -2.89 -9.62 0.03
C GLY A 149 -3.49 -8.95 1.27
N PHE A 150 -2.73 -8.07 1.93
CA PHE A 150 -3.17 -7.46 3.18
C PHE A 150 -4.22 -6.35 2.94
N PRO A 151 -5.43 -6.46 3.52
CA PRO A 151 -6.46 -5.44 3.36
C PRO A 151 -6.16 -4.23 4.27
N ILE A 152 -6.16 -3.04 3.67
CA ILE A 152 -6.16 -1.77 4.41
C ILE A 152 -7.60 -1.26 4.44
N PRO A 153 -8.21 -1.10 5.63
CA PRO A 153 -9.59 -0.66 5.76
C PRO A 153 -9.79 0.79 5.33
N LYS A 154 -11.06 1.17 5.15
CA LYS A 154 -11.48 2.53 4.77
C LYS A 154 -10.87 3.57 5.70
N THR A 155 -10.08 4.44 5.11
CA THR A 155 -9.43 5.57 5.76
C THR A 155 -9.92 6.85 5.12
N THR A 156 -10.44 7.78 5.92
CA THR A 156 -10.95 9.07 5.46
C THR A 156 -9.93 10.17 5.74
N PHE A 157 -9.56 10.90 4.70
CA PHE A 157 -8.70 12.07 4.76
C PHE A 157 -9.52 13.34 4.67
N ASN A 158 -9.02 14.43 5.25
CA ASN A 158 -9.56 15.79 5.16
C ASN A 158 -11.10 15.84 5.34
N PRO A 159 -11.61 15.51 6.54
CA PRO A 159 -13.05 15.39 6.77
C PRO A 159 -13.82 16.68 6.54
N GLU A 160 -13.15 17.85 6.55
CA GLU A 160 -13.76 19.18 6.48
C GLU A 160 -13.89 19.74 5.05
N SER A 161 -13.00 19.39 4.11
CA SER A 161 -12.95 19.98 2.75
C SER A 161 -13.58 19.11 1.64
N GLY A 162 -14.24 18.02 2.03
CA GLY A 162 -14.81 17.02 1.13
C GLY A 162 -14.14 15.67 1.38
N LYS A 163 -14.87 14.77 2.04
CA LYS A 163 -14.37 13.46 2.49
C LYS A 163 -13.84 12.64 1.31
N CYS A 164 -12.51 12.51 1.20
CA CYS A 164 -11.86 11.51 0.35
C CYS A 164 -11.60 10.27 1.19
N SER A 165 -12.20 9.14 0.82
CA SER A 165 -12.00 7.87 1.53
C SER A 165 -11.36 6.83 0.63
N PHE A 166 -10.34 6.14 1.13
CA PHE A 166 -9.61 5.12 0.40
C PHE A 166 -9.50 3.83 1.18
N SER A 167 -9.45 2.72 0.46
CA SER A 167 -9.19 1.38 0.97
C SER A 167 -8.79 0.49 -0.20
N GLY A 168 -8.27 -0.68 0.14
CA GLY A 168 -7.91 -1.67 -0.84
C GLY A 168 -7.05 -2.74 -0.22
N VAL A 169 -6.37 -3.46 -1.09
CA VAL A 169 -5.46 -4.53 -0.71
C VAL A 169 -4.09 -4.16 -1.25
N VAL A 170 -3.07 -4.28 -0.40
CA VAL A 170 -1.68 -4.21 -0.84
C VAL A 170 -1.17 -5.63 -1.10
N ASP A 171 -0.31 -5.79 -2.11
CA ASP A 171 0.12 -7.12 -2.55
C ASP A 171 0.91 -7.85 -1.45
N PHE A 172 1.79 -7.13 -0.75
CA PHE A 172 2.40 -7.65 0.47
C PHE A 172 2.53 -6.56 1.53
N LEU A 173 2.23 -6.95 2.77
CA LEU A 173 2.67 -6.23 3.96
C LEU A 173 3.79 -7.03 4.60
N VAL A 174 4.97 -6.44 4.72
CA VAL A 174 6.12 -7.08 5.38
C VAL A 174 6.28 -6.44 6.75
N THR A 175 6.08 -7.24 7.79
CA THR A 175 5.95 -6.74 9.16
C THR A 175 6.99 -7.38 10.07
N LYS A 176 7.75 -6.54 10.76
CA LYS A 176 8.62 -6.94 11.87
C LYS A 176 7.86 -6.87 13.18
N ILE A 177 7.83 -7.99 13.90
CA ILE A 177 7.24 -8.13 15.24
C ILE A 177 8.09 -9.08 16.10
N PRO A 178 8.04 -8.99 17.43
CA PRO A 178 8.72 -9.96 18.28
C PRO A 178 8.25 -11.38 17.97
N THR A 179 9.20 -12.32 17.89
CA THR A 179 8.95 -13.70 17.42
C THR A 179 7.88 -14.42 18.23
N GLN A 180 7.70 -14.09 19.52
CA GLN A 180 6.63 -14.67 20.35
C GLN A 180 5.22 -14.37 19.82
N TYR A 181 5.04 -13.32 19.01
CA TYR A 181 3.76 -12.91 18.44
C TYR A 181 3.56 -13.42 17.00
N THR A 182 4.55 -14.11 16.39
CA THR A 182 4.45 -14.59 15.01
C THR A 182 3.24 -15.48 14.79
N ALA A 183 2.98 -16.45 15.67
CA ALA A 183 1.81 -17.32 15.55
C ALA A 183 0.49 -16.55 15.65
N TYR A 184 0.43 -15.54 16.53
CA TYR A 184 -0.73 -14.66 16.66
C TYR A 184 -0.97 -13.85 15.38
N LEU A 185 0.08 -13.21 14.84
CA LEU A 185 0.02 -12.45 13.59
C LEU A 185 -0.47 -13.32 12.43
N LEU A 186 0.15 -14.49 12.24
CA LEU A 186 -0.18 -15.37 11.10
C LEU A 186 -1.55 -16.01 11.21
N SER A 187 -2.10 -16.14 12.43
CA SER A 187 -3.47 -16.65 12.62
C SER A 187 -4.54 -15.69 12.10
N ASN A 188 -4.36 -14.38 12.32
CA ASN A 188 -5.25 -13.35 11.80
C ASN A 188 -4.52 -11.99 11.71
N PRO A 189 -3.89 -11.68 10.57
CA PRO A 189 -3.07 -10.48 10.44
C PRO A 189 -3.85 -9.18 10.66
N SER A 190 -5.08 -9.11 10.17
CA SER A 190 -5.91 -7.90 10.29
C SER A 190 -6.30 -7.61 11.74
N ILE A 191 -6.65 -8.64 12.53
CA ILE A 191 -6.95 -8.46 13.96
C ILE A 191 -5.69 -8.11 14.74
N ALA A 192 -4.59 -8.81 14.47
CA ALA A 192 -3.31 -8.60 15.16
C ALA A 192 -2.79 -7.17 14.97
N LEU A 193 -2.87 -6.64 13.75
CA LEU A 193 -2.37 -5.30 13.42
C LEU A 193 -3.38 -4.17 13.70
N ALA A 194 -4.67 -4.46 13.85
CA ALA A 194 -5.67 -3.45 14.24
C ALA A 194 -5.61 -3.11 15.74
N ARG A 195 -5.02 -3.96 16.57
CA ARG A 195 -4.92 -3.79 18.03
C ARG A 195 -3.48 -3.95 18.51
N PRO A 196 -2.57 -3.02 18.15
CA PRO A 196 -1.16 -3.13 18.49
C PRO A 196 -0.89 -3.09 19.99
N GLY A 197 -1.82 -2.56 20.82
CA GLY A 197 -1.65 -2.49 22.28
C GLY A 197 -1.50 -3.84 23.00
N ASN A 198 -1.76 -4.96 22.32
CA ASN A 198 -1.49 -6.30 22.84
C ASN A 198 -0.05 -6.78 22.55
N ILE A 199 0.74 -6.00 21.82
CA ILE A 199 2.12 -6.27 21.48
C ILE A 199 2.96 -5.20 22.17
N GLU A 200 3.78 -5.62 23.13
CA GLU A 200 4.55 -4.72 24.01
C GLU A 200 5.69 -3.97 23.29
N GLU A 201 5.94 -4.25 22.01
CA GLU A 201 7.00 -3.64 21.20
C GLU A 201 6.47 -2.97 19.92
N PRO A 202 7.18 -1.97 19.38
CA PRO A 202 6.80 -1.31 18.14
C PRO A 202 6.70 -2.28 16.97
N ILE A 203 5.55 -2.28 16.31
CA ILE A 203 5.34 -3.00 15.06
C ILE A 203 5.88 -2.13 13.92
N MET A 204 6.80 -2.67 13.13
CA MET A 204 7.27 -1.99 11.92
C MET A 204 6.73 -2.69 10.69
N SER A 205 6.09 -1.95 9.80
CA SER A 205 5.49 -2.51 8.58
C SER A 205 5.96 -1.77 7.35
N ASN A 206 6.22 -2.53 6.29
CA ASN A 206 6.63 -2.03 4.99
C ASN A 206 5.60 -2.48 3.95
N ILE A 207 5.23 -1.58 3.03
CA ILE A 207 4.21 -1.86 2.01
C ILE A 207 4.87 -2.21 0.69
N PHE A 208 4.44 -3.31 0.08
CA PHE A 208 4.86 -3.74 -1.24
C PHE A 208 3.67 -3.73 -2.19
N GLU A 209 3.84 -3.01 -3.29
CA GLU A 209 2.88 -2.96 -4.39
C GLU A 209 3.52 -3.59 -5.64
N ALA A 210 2.89 -4.65 -6.14
CA ALA A 210 3.31 -5.37 -7.31
C ALA A 210 2.72 -4.73 -8.58
N LYS A 211 3.55 -4.50 -9.59
CA LYS A 211 3.15 -3.99 -10.90
C LYS A 211 3.83 -4.79 -12.00
N ARG A 212 3.07 -5.22 -13.01
CA ARG A 212 3.61 -6.08 -14.09
C ARG A 212 4.61 -5.36 -14.98
N ASP A 213 4.21 -4.20 -15.51
CA ASP A 213 4.96 -3.54 -16.59
C ASP A 213 5.55 -2.20 -16.14
N ASN A 214 4.67 -1.28 -15.75
CA ASN A 214 5.07 0.08 -15.39
C ASN A 214 4.99 0.27 -13.88
N ILE A 215 6.10 0.07 -13.18
CA ILE A 215 6.16 0.27 -11.73
C ILE A 215 5.86 1.73 -11.34
N TRP A 216 6.11 2.71 -12.21
CA TRP A 216 5.79 4.11 -11.95
C TRP A 216 4.29 4.37 -11.83
N ALA A 217 3.48 3.60 -12.56
CA ALA A 217 2.02 3.69 -12.45
C ALA A 217 1.51 3.26 -11.06
N GLY A 218 2.31 2.50 -10.30
CA GLY A 218 1.98 2.11 -8.93
C GLY A 218 2.30 3.16 -7.87
N LEU A 219 3.02 4.24 -8.19
CA LEU A 219 3.49 5.18 -7.17
C LEU A 219 2.36 5.87 -6.43
N SER A 220 1.36 6.40 -7.13
CA SER A 220 0.22 7.05 -6.50
C SER A 220 -0.58 6.07 -5.63
N GLN A 221 -0.81 4.87 -6.14
CA GLN A 221 -1.49 3.80 -5.40
C GLN A 221 -0.75 3.44 -4.10
N ALA A 222 0.54 3.12 -4.20
CA ALA A 222 1.36 2.74 -3.06
C ALA A 222 1.49 3.89 -2.04
N THR A 223 1.54 5.13 -2.51
CA THR A 223 1.58 6.33 -1.66
C THR A 223 0.28 6.51 -0.86
N VAL A 224 -0.88 6.35 -1.49
CA VAL A 224 -2.17 6.45 -0.77
C VAL A 224 -2.38 5.27 0.17
N ALA A 225 -1.94 4.07 -0.20
CA ALA A 225 -1.93 2.91 0.69
C ALA A 225 -1.05 3.18 1.93
N ALA A 226 0.15 3.71 1.72
CA ALA A 226 1.06 4.13 2.78
C ALA A 226 0.47 5.23 3.67
N ALA A 227 -0.13 6.27 3.08
CA ALA A 227 -0.82 7.32 3.82
C ALA A 227 -1.96 6.77 4.67
N SER A 228 -2.76 5.85 4.10
CA SER A 228 -3.89 5.23 4.77
C SER A 228 -3.42 4.38 5.96
N TYR A 229 -2.38 3.58 5.73
CA TYR A 229 -1.77 2.76 6.78
C TYR A 229 -1.17 3.61 7.90
N CYS A 230 -0.44 4.68 7.56
CA CYS A 230 0.08 5.63 8.55
C CYS A 230 -1.03 6.25 9.39
N GLN A 231 -2.14 6.65 8.78
CA GLN A 231 -3.26 7.22 9.51
C GLN A 231 -3.93 6.22 10.44
N LEU A 232 -4.14 4.98 10.00
CA LEU A 232 -4.74 3.91 10.81
C LEU A 232 -3.87 3.52 12.00
N GLN A 233 -2.55 3.48 11.80
CA GLN A 233 -1.58 3.05 12.81
C GLN A 233 -1.00 4.20 13.65
N GLY A 234 -1.38 5.44 13.37
CA GLY A 234 -0.80 6.61 14.03
C GLY A 234 0.69 6.82 13.75
N LEU A 235 1.18 6.37 12.59
CA LEU A 235 2.58 6.50 12.19
C LEU A 235 2.81 7.82 11.44
N SER A 236 4.00 8.39 11.61
CA SER A 236 4.47 9.57 10.88
C SER A 236 5.25 9.21 9.62
N VAL A 237 5.84 8.02 9.55
CA VAL A 237 6.67 7.58 8.43
C VAL A 237 6.39 6.11 8.13
N ILE A 238 6.33 5.78 6.85
CA ILE A 238 6.39 4.41 6.37
C ILE A 238 7.23 4.32 5.10
N ARG A 239 8.00 3.24 5.00
CA ARG A 239 8.74 2.87 3.80
C ARG A 239 7.94 1.85 3.01
N GLY A 240 8.18 1.83 1.71
CA GLY A 240 7.56 0.88 0.83
C GLY A 240 8.39 0.61 -0.41
N VAL A 241 7.90 -0.34 -1.19
CA VAL A 241 8.52 -0.80 -2.41
C VAL A 241 7.45 -0.99 -3.47
N ILE A 242 7.74 -0.56 -4.69
CA ILE A 242 6.93 -0.85 -5.87
C ILE A 242 7.80 -1.69 -6.80
N THR A 243 7.28 -2.83 -7.25
CA THR A 243 8.12 -3.81 -7.95
C THR A 243 7.37 -4.70 -8.93
N SER A 244 8.07 -5.15 -9.98
CA SER A 244 7.63 -6.23 -10.87
C SER A 244 8.31 -7.57 -10.55
N GLY A 245 9.10 -7.64 -9.48
CA GLY A 245 10.07 -8.71 -9.23
C GLY A 245 11.39 -8.49 -9.97
N GLU A 246 11.36 -7.87 -11.15
CA GLU A 246 12.53 -7.55 -11.97
C GLU A 246 13.02 -6.11 -11.78
N GLN A 247 12.07 -5.18 -11.67
CA GLN A 247 12.29 -3.76 -11.43
C GLN A 247 11.85 -3.41 -10.02
N TRP A 248 12.58 -2.49 -9.39
CA TRP A 248 12.41 -2.15 -7.98
C TRP A 248 12.52 -0.63 -7.80
N MET A 249 11.53 -0.05 -7.13
CA MET A 249 11.54 1.35 -6.70
C MET A 249 11.23 1.40 -5.21
N PHE A 250 12.08 2.07 -4.46
CA PHE A 250 11.93 2.26 -3.03
C PHE A 250 11.31 3.62 -2.77
N PHE A 251 10.40 3.71 -1.81
CA PHE A 251 9.82 4.99 -1.43
C PHE A 251 9.68 5.12 0.08
N VAL A 252 9.55 6.37 0.51
CA VAL A 252 9.31 6.77 1.89
C VAL A 252 8.17 7.77 1.87
N TYR A 253 7.07 7.44 2.53
CA TYR A 253 6.00 8.38 2.81
C TYR A 253 6.19 8.98 4.20
N LYS A 254 6.09 10.30 4.30
CA LYS A 254 6.14 11.06 5.54
C LYS A 254 4.84 11.84 5.68
N ARG A 255 4.13 11.62 6.78
CA ARG A 255 2.92 12.37 7.15
C ARG A 255 3.33 13.62 7.92
N HIS A 256 2.74 14.76 7.58
CA HIS A 256 2.92 16.01 8.28
C HIS A 256 1.85 16.18 9.38
N PRO A 257 2.14 16.96 10.45
CA PRO A 257 1.18 17.17 11.55
C PRO A 257 -0.12 17.84 11.13
N ASP A 258 -0.11 18.62 10.05
CA ASP A 258 -1.26 19.29 9.47
C ASP A 258 -2.18 18.33 8.66
N GLY A 259 -1.82 17.05 8.57
CA GLY A 259 -2.57 16.04 7.83
C GLY A 259 -2.11 15.85 6.38
N THR A 260 -1.25 16.73 5.87
CA THR A 260 -0.63 16.61 4.54
C THR A 260 0.48 15.57 4.53
N GLY A 261 1.16 15.38 3.40
CA GLY A 261 2.28 14.45 3.35
C GLY A 261 3.30 14.73 2.27
N ARG A 262 4.35 13.91 2.29
CA ARG A 262 5.39 13.90 1.28
C ARG A 262 5.81 12.47 0.97
N VAL A 263 5.81 12.11 -0.31
CA VAL A 263 6.43 10.88 -0.79
C VAL A 263 7.79 11.19 -1.42
N LEU A 264 8.80 10.43 -1.02
CA LEU A 264 10.13 10.46 -1.60
C LEU A 264 10.40 9.10 -2.23
N TYR A 265 10.90 9.04 -3.46
CA TYR A 265 11.12 7.78 -4.17
C TYR A 265 12.48 7.71 -4.88
N SER A 266 13.06 6.52 -4.94
CA SER A 266 14.34 6.25 -5.60
C SER A 266 14.20 6.21 -7.13
N PRO A 267 15.31 6.23 -7.87
CA PRO A 267 15.34 5.70 -9.23
C PRO A 267 14.87 4.25 -9.28
N GLU A 268 14.58 3.78 -10.48
CA GLU A 268 14.32 2.37 -10.75
C GLU A 268 15.63 1.58 -10.75
N TYR A 269 15.62 0.42 -10.08
CA TYR A 269 16.70 -0.56 -10.09
C TYR A 269 16.23 -1.85 -10.76
N THR A 270 17.03 -2.37 -11.67
CA THR A 270 16.73 -3.63 -12.36
C THR A 270 17.70 -4.71 -11.91
N LEU A 271 17.21 -5.94 -11.69
CA LEU A 271 18.08 -7.05 -11.30
C LEU A 271 19.17 -7.36 -12.35
N GLY A 272 18.87 -7.07 -13.62
CA GLY A 272 19.72 -7.38 -14.76
C GLY A 272 19.60 -8.83 -15.22
N PRO A 273 19.93 -9.14 -16.47
CA PRO A 273 19.81 -10.48 -17.05
C PRO A 273 20.69 -11.50 -16.30
N ASN A 274 21.82 -11.07 -15.74
CA ASN A 274 22.77 -11.93 -15.04
C ASN A 274 22.72 -11.76 -13.52
N LEU A 275 21.68 -11.07 -13.00
CA LEU A 275 21.51 -10.80 -11.57
C LEU A 275 22.66 -9.98 -10.97
N GLU A 276 23.30 -9.13 -11.78
CA GLU A 276 24.44 -8.29 -11.38
C GLU A 276 24.07 -7.28 -10.28
N HIS A 277 22.81 -6.85 -10.20
CA HIS A 277 22.33 -5.91 -9.18
C HIS A 277 21.56 -6.58 -8.05
N LEU A 278 21.52 -7.92 -8.01
CA LEU A 278 20.74 -8.66 -7.00
C LEU A 278 21.16 -8.32 -5.57
N ALA A 279 22.47 -8.31 -5.30
CA ALA A 279 23.01 -7.97 -3.98
C ALA A 279 22.58 -6.57 -3.53
N PHE A 280 22.67 -5.61 -4.45
CA PHE A 280 22.29 -4.22 -4.20
C PHE A 280 20.79 -4.09 -3.87
N VAL A 281 19.92 -4.72 -4.66
CA VAL A 281 18.46 -4.73 -4.40
C VAL A 281 18.13 -5.40 -3.07
N LEU A 282 18.74 -6.55 -2.77
CA LEU A 282 18.55 -7.25 -1.49
C LEU A 282 18.99 -6.41 -0.29
N GLY A 283 20.09 -5.67 -0.42
CA GLY A 283 20.56 -4.75 0.62
C GLY A 283 19.56 -3.63 0.91
N LEU A 284 19.07 -2.98 -0.15
CA LEU A 284 18.03 -1.95 -0.02
C LEU A 284 16.71 -2.50 0.53
N LEU A 285 16.31 -3.71 0.14
CA LEU A 285 15.13 -4.38 0.70
C LEU A 285 15.26 -4.62 2.18
N ARG A 286 16.42 -5.15 2.62
CA ARG A 286 16.70 -5.41 4.02
C ARG A 286 16.66 -4.11 4.84
N ASP A 287 17.31 -3.05 4.37
CA ASP A 287 17.25 -1.73 5.02
C ASP A 287 15.82 -1.21 5.11
N SER A 288 15.09 -1.23 3.99
CA SER A 288 13.71 -0.73 3.91
C SER A 288 12.79 -1.45 4.90
N ILE A 289 12.94 -2.78 5.03
CA ILE A 289 12.15 -3.60 5.95
C ILE A 289 12.55 -3.37 7.41
N VAL A 290 13.84 -3.39 7.72
CA VAL A 290 14.34 -3.24 9.11
C VAL A 290 14.05 -1.84 9.65
N ASN A 291 14.08 -0.83 8.79
CA ASN A 291 13.89 0.57 9.14
C ASN A 291 12.53 1.12 8.65
N ALA A 292 11.51 0.25 8.52
CA ALA A 292 10.28 0.56 7.79
C ALA A 292 9.50 1.79 8.29
N THR A 293 9.65 2.18 9.55
CA THR A 293 8.99 3.37 10.12
C THR A 293 9.98 4.48 10.49
N SER A 294 11.26 4.36 10.12
CA SER A 294 12.29 5.35 10.42
C SER A 294 12.40 6.41 9.33
N SER A 295 12.52 7.67 9.76
CA SER A 295 12.83 8.82 8.89
C SER A 295 14.26 8.85 8.38
N ASP A 296 15.16 8.08 8.99
CA ASP A 296 16.61 8.17 8.80
C ASP A 296 17.06 7.28 7.65
N LEU A 297 17.54 7.91 6.58
CA LEU A 297 17.86 7.22 5.34
C LEU A 297 19.37 6.94 5.27
N ALA A 298 19.80 5.76 5.73
CA ALA A 298 21.20 5.38 5.76
C ALA A 298 21.85 5.34 4.35
N PHE A 299 21.05 4.98 3.34
CA PHE A 299 21.52 4.72 1.97
C PHE A 299 21.00 5.73 0.93
N PHE A 300 20.13 6.66 1.34
CA PHE A 300 19.57 7.68 0.47
C PHE A 300 19.73 9.08 1.04
N THR A 301 19.84 10.07 0.16
CA THR A 301 19.73 11.48 0.51
C THR A 301 18.52 12.11 -0.14
N THR A 302 18.02 13.17 0.48
CA THR A 302 16.98 14.01 -0.09
C THR A 302 17.62 15.28 -0.63
N PRO A 303 17.07 15.92 -1.68
CA PRO A 303 17.50 17.26 -2.04
C PRO A 303 17.43 18.16 -0.81
N ARG A 304 18.52 18.86 -0.49
CA ARG A 304 18.51 19.89 0.56
C ARG A 304 17.42 20.90 0.17
N GLN A 305 16.53 21.21 1.11
CA GLN A 305 15.65 22.37 0.94
C GLN A 305 16.58 23.60 0.81
N ILE A 306 16.61 24.19 -0.38
CA ILE A 306 17.25 25.48 -0.63
C ILE A 306 16.30 26.55 -0.13
#